data_AF-A0A6B3I1R4-F1
#
_entry.id   AF-A0A6B3I1R4-F1
#
_cell.length_a   1.000
_cell.length_b   1.000
_cell.length_c   1.000
_cell.angle_alpha   90.00
_cell.angle_beta   90.00
_cell.angle_gamma   90.00
#
_symmetry.space_group_name_H-M   'P 1'
#
loop_
_entity.id
_entity.type
_entity.pdbx_description
1 polymer ?
#
loop_
_entity_poly.entity_id
_entity_poly.type
_entity_poly.pdbx_seq_one_letter_code
_entity_poly.pdbx_strand_id
1 'polypeptide(L)'
;MNASVIPDNIQGDPYAAAAGAAARLRELTGAETHDVALVMGSGWAPAGEALGAPEAEFPVTELPGFPAPAVEGHGGTIRSYKIGDKRALVFLGRTHYYEGRGVAAVAHGVRTAVAAGCKTVVLTNGCGGLREGMRPGQPVLISDHINLTATSPIVGANFVDLTDLYSPR
;
A
#
# COMPACT_ATOMS: atom_id res chain seq x y z
N MET A 1 -18.84 -10.65 -22.74
CA MET A 1 -17.44 -10.92 -23.10
C MET A 1 -16.65 -9.65 -22.88
N ASN A 2 -15.84 -9.62 -21.82
CA ASN A 2 -14.62 -8.83 -21.74
C ASN A 2 -13.68 -9.67 -20.89
N ALA A 3 -12.91 -10.50 -21.59
CA ALA A 3 -11.82 -11.23 -21.01
C ALA A 3 -10.87 -10.21 -20.36
N SER A 4 -10.67 -10.38 -19.06
CA SER A 4 -9.47 -10.03 -18.32
C SER A 4 -8.30 -9.62 -19.22
N VAL A 5 -8.14 -8.32 -19.49
CA VAL A 5 -6.85 -7.80 -19.94
C VAL A 5 -6.00 -7.75 -18.68
N ILE A 6 -5.26 -8.83 -18.42
CA ILE A 6 -4.20 -8.86 -17.41
C ILE A 6 -3.06 -8.04 -18.01
N PRO A 7 -2.66 -6.92 -17.39
CA PRO A 7 -1.45 -6.23 -17.79
C PRO A 7 -0.27 -7.13 -17.43
N ASP A 8 0.62 -7.37 -18.40
CA ASP A 8 1.65 -8.41 -18.41
C ASP A 8 2.71 -8.35 -17.29
N ASN A 9 2.66 -7.40 -16.37
CA ASN A 9 3.78 -7.13 -15.47
C ASN A 9 3.76 -7.85 -14.12
N ILE A 10 2.73 -8.67 -13.85
CA ILE A 10 2.71 -9.66 -12.74
C ILE A 10 2.11 -10.98 -13.26
N GLN A 11 2.77 -11.63 -14.22
CA GLN A 11 2.52 -13.04 -14.53
C GLN A 11 3.24 -13.90 -13.48
N GLY A 12 2.50 -14.42 -12.48
CA GLY A 12 3.08 -15.31 -11.46
C GLY A 12 2.33 -15.29 -10.12
N ASP A 13 2.85 -16.01 -9.14
CA ASP A 13 2.35 -15.99 -7.76
C ASP A 13 2.59 -14.61 -7.12
N PRO A 14 1.55 -13.83 -6.79
CA PRO A 14 1.70 -12.49 -6.21
C PRO A 14 2.40 -12.50 -4.84
N TYR A 15 2.37 -13.61 -4.11
CA TYR A 15 3.05 -13.74 -2.83
C TYR A 15 4.55 -13.94 -3.01
N ALA A 16 4.97 -14.76 -3.98
CA ALA A 16 6.38 -14.90 -4.36
C ALA A 16 6.97 -13.57 -4.86
N ALA A 17 6.21 -12.82 -5.68
CA ALA A 17 6.63 -11.48 -6.12
C ALA A 17 6.83 -10.51 -4.95
N ALA A 18 5.90 -10.51 -3.98
CA ALA A 18 6.00 -9.71 -2.77
C ALA A 18 7.20 -10.12 -1.88
N ALA A 19 7.51 -11.41 -1.79
CA ALA A 19 8.67 -11.91 -1.05
C ALA A 19 9.99 -11.41 -1.67
N GLY A 20 10.10 -11.43 -3.01
CA GLY A 20 11.25 -10.84 -3.70
C GLY A 20 11.38 -9.34 -3.47
N ALA A 21 10.27 -8.61 -3.48
CA ALA A 21 10.24 -7.18 -3.18
C ALA A 21 10.64 -6.88 -1.73
N ALA A 22 10.18 -7.69 -0.78
CA ALA A 22 10.55 -7.57 0.62
C ALA A 22 12.04 -7.85 0.86
N ALA A 23 12.63 -8.84 0.18
CA ALA A 23 14.06 -9.10 0.26
C ALA A 23 14.87 -7.88 -0.20
N ARG A 24 14.52 -7.32 -1.37
CA ARG A 24 15.18 -6.11 -1.89
C ARG A 24 14.98 -4.89 -0.97
N LEU A 25 13.80 -4.76 -0.37
CA LEU A 25 13.52 -3.71 0.61
C LEU A 25 14.42 -3.83 1.85
N ARG A 26 14.64 -5.04 2.36
CA ARG A 26 15.55 -5.27 3.51
C ARG A 26 16.99 -4.89 3.17
N GLU A 27 17.46 -5.19 1.96
CA GLU A 27 18.77 -4.75 1.48
C GLU A 27 18.89 -3.22 1.43
N LEU A 28 17.90 -2.55 0.82
CA LEU A 28 17.90 -1.09 0.66
C LEU A 28 17.80 -0.33 1.97
N THR A 29 17.09 -0.90 2.95
CA THR A 29 16.87 -0.26 4.26
C THR A 29 17.90 -0.67 5.30
N GLY A 30 18.66 -1.75 5.08
CA GLY A 30 19.52 -2.38 6.08
C GLY A 30 18.76 -2.97 7.28
N ALA A 31 17.42 -3.00 7.24
CA ALA A 31 16.59 -3.50 8.32
C ALA A 31 16.13 -4.93 8.03
N GLU A 32 16.28 -5.81 9.01
CA GLU A 32 15.77 -7.18 8.87
C GLU A 32 14.25 -7.19 8.82
N THR A 33 13.54 -6.36 9.59
CA THR A 33 12.07 -6.34 9.59
C THR A 33 11.51 -4.94 9.85
N HIS A 34 10.25 -4.73 9.45
CA HIS A 34 9.47 -3.54 9.75
C HIS A 34 8.20 -3.92 10.50
N ASP A 35 7.72 -3.04 11.36
CA ASP A 35 6.59 -3.32 12.26
C ASP A 35 5.26 -2.83 11.69
N VAL A 36 5.30 -1.66 11.05
CA VAL A 36 4.12 -0.94 10.55
C VAL A 36 4.38 -0.41 9.16
N ALA A 37 3.37 -0.50 8.29
CA ALA A 37 3.33 0.18 7.01
C ALA A 37 2.27 1.29 7.00
N LEU A 38 2.61 2.44 6.42
CA LEU A 38 1.71 3.54 6.19
C LEU A 38 1.60 3.77 4.69
N VAL A 39 0.40 3.62 4.13
CA VAL A 39 0.14 3.88 2.71
C VAL A 39 -0.52 5.24 2.59
N MET A 40 0.27 6.23 2.15
CA MET A 40 -0.15 7.62 2.08
C MET A 40 -0.91 7.89 0.79
N GLY A 41 -2.23 8.05 0.91
CA GLY A 41 -3.09 8.49 -0.18
C GLY A 41 -2.98 10.00 -0.47
N SER A 42 -3.79 10.48 -1.41
CA SER A 42 -3.83 11.89 -1.80
C SER A 42 -4.02 12.83 -0.59
N GLY A 43 -3.16 13.84 -0.49
CA GLY A 43 -3.18 14.83 0.60
C GLY A 43 -2.37 14.46 1.84
N TRP A 44 -1.85 13.23 1.95
CA TRP A 44 -1.17 12.76 3.16
C TRP A 44 0.36 12.83 3.11
N ALA A 45 0.96 13.24 1.99
CA ALA A 45 2.42 13.34 1.87
C ALA A 45 3.09 14.19 2.98
N PRO A 46 2.54 15.37 3.38
CA PRO A 46 3.10 16.15 4.49
C PRO A 46 3.10 15.42 5.84
N ALA A 47 2.18 14.47 6.05
CA ALA A 47 2.17 13.66 7.27
C ALA A 47 3.37 12.71 7.33
N GLY A 48 3.89 12.25 6.19
CA GLY A 48 5.13 11.49 6.11
C GLY A 48 6.36 12.35 6.44
N GLU A 49 6.36 13.63 6.04
CA GLU A 49 7.43 14.58 6.39
C GLU A 49 7.46 14.89 7.89
N ALA A 50 6.29 14.98 8.51
CA ALA A 50 6.15 15.22 9.95
C ALA A 50 6.74 14.09 10.83
N LEU A 51 7.04 12.92 10.27
CA LEU A 51 7.73 11.82 10.97
C LEU A 51 9.23 12.07 11.16
N GLY A 52 9.79 13.14 10.58
CA GLY A 52 11.20 13.48 10.65
C GLY A 52 12.01 12.95 9.48
N ALA A 53 13.31 12.75 9.68
CA ALA A 53 14.21 12.24 8.65
C ALA A 53 14.13 10.71 8.54
N PRO A 54 13.93 10.13 7.34
CA PRO A 54 13.99 8.69 7.15
C PRO A 54 15.43 8.16 7.23
N GLU A 55 15.60 6.90 7.65
CA GLU A 55 16.90 6.20 7.60
C GLU A 55 17.24 5.76 6.16
N ALA A 56 16.24 5.51 5.34
CA ALA A 56 16.38 5.19 3.92
C ALA A 56 15.21 5.74 3.11
N GLU A 57 15.48 6.21 1.90
CA GLU A 57 14.49 6.71 0.94
C GLU A 57 14.89 6.26 -0.47
N PHE A 58 13.96 5.66 -1.19
CA PHE A 58 14.19 5.18 -2.55
C PHE A 58 12.86 5.13 -3.34
N PRO A 59 12.90 5.28 -4.67
CA PRO A 59 11.70 5.14 -5.50
C PRO A 59 11.18 3.70 -5.45
N VAL A 60 9.86 3.54 -5.51
CA VAL A 60 9.20 2.21 -5.49
C VAL A 60 9.71 1.29 -6.60
N THR A 61 10.19 1.85 -7.71
CA THR A 61 10.71 1.13 -8.87
C THR A 61 12.02 0.41 -8.63
N GLU A 62 12.72 0.68 -7.51
CA GLU A 62 13.85 -0.14 -7.08
C GLU A 62 13.42 -1.49 -6.47
N LEU A 63 12.13 -1.67 -6.19
CA LEU A 63 11.57 -2.95 -5.77
C LEU A 63 10.92 -3.69 -6.95
N PRO A 64 11.15 -5.01 -7.09
CA PRO A 64 10.49 -5.81 -8.12
C PRO A 64 8.95 -5.79 -7.97
N GLY A 65 8.25 -5.85 -9.09
CA GLY A 65 6.79 -5.87 -9.16
C GLY A 65 6.11 -4.50 -8.99
N PHE A 66 6.86 -3.42 -8.75
CA PHE A 66 6.31 -2.07 -8.77
C PHE A 66 6.42 -1.47 -10.18
N PRO A 67 5.30 -1.00 -10.76
CA PRO A 67 5.31 -0.40 -12.08
C PRO A 67 6.02 0.96 -12.07
N ALA A 68 6.64 1.30 -13.20
CA ALA A 68 7.06 2.68 -13.44
C ALA A 68 5.84 3.62 -13.44
N PRO A 69 5.98 4.86 -12.92
CA PRO A 69 4.90 5.82 -12.89
C PRO A 69 4.39 6.13 -14.30
N ALA A 70 3.08 6.37 -14.42
CA ALA A 70 2.47 6.76 -15.69
C ALA A 70 2.84 8.19 -16.13
N VAL A 71 3.27 9.04 -15.18
CA VAL A 71 3.68 10.43 -15.40
C VAL A 71 4.98 10.69 -14.61
N GLU A 72 5.94 11.33 -15.25
CA GLU A 72 7.20 11.76 -14.62
C GLU A 72 6.90 12.69 -13.42
N GLY A 73 7.54 12.45 -12.27
CA GLY A 73 7.26 13.17 -11.03
C GLY A 73 6.10 12.61 -10.18
N HIS A 74 5.30 11.67 -10.69
CA HIS A 74 4.29 10.92 -9.92
C HIS A 74 4.78 9.51 -9.52
N GLY A 75 6.10 9.32 -9.46
CA GLY A 75 6.73 8.11 -8.94
C GLY A 75 6.43 7.93 -7.46
N GLY A 76 6.02 6.73 -7.07
CA GLY A 76 5.91 6.40 -5.66
C GLY A 76 7.29 6.40 -5.00
N THR A 77 7.37 6.88 -3.76
CA THR A 77 8.59 6.81 -2.95
C THR A 77 8.33 5.95 -1.72
N ILE A 78 9.32 5.14 -1.33
CA ILE A 78 9.30 4.39 -0.08
C ILE A 78 10.30 5.03 0.86
N ARG A 79 9.88 5.27 2.10
CA ARG A 79 10.72 5.75 3.18
C ARG A 79 10.68 4.76 4.34
N SER A 80 11.84 4.47 4.90
CA SER A 80 11.99 3.67 6.12
C SER A 80 12.38 4.56 7.28
N TYR A 81 11.63 4.51 8.37
CA TYR A 81 11.85 5.30 9.58
C TYR A 81 12.09 4.41 10.78
N LYS A 82 12.91 4.89 11.71
CA LYS A 82 12.95 4.39 13.09
C LYS A 82 12.17 5.35 13.99
N ILE A 83 11.07 4.88 14.56
CA ILE A 83 10.18 5.66 15.42
C ILE A 83 10.08 4.94 16.76
N GLY A 84 10.81 5.42 17.77
CA GLY A 84 10.95 4.72 19.03
C GLY A 84 11.57 3.34 18.83
N ASP A 85 10.92 2.30 19.35
CA ASP A 85 11.34 0.90 19.16
C ASP A 85 10.88 0.33 17.80
N LYS A 86 9.96 0.99 17.09
CA LYS A 86 9.36 0.49 15.84
C LYS A 86 10.06 0.98 14.58
N ARG A 87 10.03 0.15 13.55
CA ARG A 87 10.41 0.50 12.19
C ARG A 87 9.16 0.67 11.33
N ALA A 88 9.02 1.85 10.73
CA ALA A 88 7.87 2.20 9.90
C ALA A 88 8.27 2.29 8.41
N LEU A 89 7.50 1.63 7.55
CA LEU A 89 7.57 1.79 6.10
C LEU A 89 6.49 2.76 5.65
N VAL A 90 6.86 3.85 5.02
CA VAL A 90 5.93 4.83 4.47
C VAL A 90 5.96 4.76 2.95
N PHE A 91 4.84 4.38 2.36
CA PHE A 91 4.62 4.42 0.92
C PHE A 91 3.98 5.77 0.57
N LEU A 92 4.74 6.63 -0.09
CA LEU A 92 4.27 7.90 -0.63
C LEU A 92 3.75 7.66 -2.04
N GLY A 93 2.43 7.49 -2.16
CA GLY A 93 1.79 7.09 -3.40
C GLY A 93 1.44 5.61 -3.46
N ARG A 94 0.59 5.26 -4.42
CA ARG A 94 0.03 3.91 -4.61
C ARG A 94 -0.55 3.78 -6.01
N THR A 95 -0.59 2.54 -6.51
CA THR A 95 -1.30 2.19 -7.73
C THR A 95 -2.81 2.08 -7.46
N HIS A 96 -3.62 2.79 -8.22
CA HIS A 96 -5.08 2.68 -8.16
C HIS A 96 -5.61 1.69 -9.20
N TYR A 97 -6.80 1.15 -8.94
CA TYR A 97 -7.43 0.20 -9.84
C TYR A 97 -7.79 0.81 -11.21
N TYR A 98 -8.20 2.09 -11.23
CA TYR A 98 -8.53 2.80 -12.46
C TYR A 98 -7.34 2.99 -13.41
N GLU A 99 -6.09 2.78 -12.95
CA GLU A 99 -4.89 2.85 -13.80
C GLU A 99 -4.75 1.62 -14.71
N GLY A 100 -5.68 0.66 -14.62
CA GLY A 100 -5.74 -0.47 -15.54
C GLY A 100 -4.60 -1.47 -15.35
N ARG A 101 -3.95 -1.50 -14.17
CA ARG A 101 -2.80 -2.37 -13.85
C ARG A 101 -3.18 -3.71 -13.19
N GLY A 102 -4.48 -3.96 -13.01
CA GLY A 102 -5.00 -5.15 -12.33
C GLY A 102 -4.89 -5.10 -10.80
N VAL A 103 -5.69 -5.93 -10.12
CA VAL A 103 -5.77 -5.96 -8.65
C VAL A 103 -4.48 -6.42 -7.96
N ALA A 104 -3.67 -7.23 -8.64
CA ALA A 104 -2.37 -7.68 -8.11
C ALA A 104 -1.41 -6.51 -7.92
N ALA A 105 -1.32 -5.60 -8.90
CA ALA A 105 -0.48 -4.41 -8.81
C ALA A 105 -0.97 -3.43 -7.73
N VAL A 106 -2.28 -3.31 -7.53
CA VAL A 106 -2.88 -2.49 -6.47
C VAL A 106 -2.52 -3.01 -5.08
N ALA A 107 -2.58 -4.33 -4.87
CA ALA A 107 -2.31 -4.96 -3.58
C ALA A 107 -0.81 -5.19 -3.30
N HIS A 108 0.07 -5.04 -4.31
CA HIS A 108 1.48 -5.42 -4.22
C HIS A 108 2.25 -4.69 -3.11
N GLY A 109 1.98 -3.39 -2.92
CA GLY A 109 2.63 -2.61 -1.85
C GLY A 109 2.35 -3.17 -0.45
N VAL A 110 1.08 -3.50 -0.17
CA VAL A 110 0.67 -4.08 1.12
C VAL A 110 1.26 -5.48 1.28
N ARG A 111 1.21 -6.33 0.25
CA ARG A 111 1.82 -7.67 0.29
C ARG A 111 3.33 -7.61 0.56
N THR A 112 4.02 -6.68 -0.09
CA THR A 112 5.45 -6.44 0.10
C THR A 112 5.76 -6.02 1.54
N ALA A 113 4.98 -5.08 2.10
CA ALA A 113 5.14 -4.65 3.48
C ALA A 113 4.92 -5.80 4.48
N VAL A 114 3.89 -6.61 4.28
CA VAL A 114 3.60 -7.78 5.13
C VAL A 114 4.73 -8.81 5.02
N ALA A 115 5.25 -9.07 3.81
CA ALA A 115 6.41 -9.95 3.62
C ALA A 115 7.71 -9.37 4.23
N ALA A 116 7.83 -8.05 4.37
CA ALA A 116 8.90 -7.39 5.13
C ALA A 116 8.69 -7.48 6.66
N GLY A 117 7.57 -8.02 7.11
CA GLY A 117 7.26 -8.31 8.51
C GLY A 117 6.24 -7.35 9.15
N CYS A 118 5.73 -6.36 8.41
CA CYS A 118 4.75 -5.43 8.97
C CYS A 118 3.51 -6.18 9.44
N LYS A 119 3.16 -6.00 10.71
CA LYS A 119 1.96 -6.60 11.33
C LYS A 119 0.80 -5.61 11.40
N THR A 120 1.08 -4.33 11.21
CA THR A 120 0.08 -3.26 11.17
C THR A 120 0.18 -2.52 9.84
N VAL A 121 -0.96 -2.24 9.22
CA VAL A 121 -1.03 -1.44 8.00
C VAL A 121 -2.01 -0.29 8.23
N VAL A 122 -1.52 0.93 8.12
CA VAL A 122 -2.31 2.16 8.17
C VAL A 122 -2.57 2.59 6.74
N LEU A 123 -3.82 2.45 6.29
CA LEU A 123 -4.26 2.88 4.97
C LEU A 123 -4.90 4.26 5.05
N THR A 124 -4.39 5.23 4.30
CA THR A 124 -4.98 6.56 4.20
C THR A 124 -5.51 6.84 2.80
N ASN A 125 -6.50 7.72 2.70
CA ASN A 125 -7.01 8.24 1.43
C ASN A 125 -7.64 9.62 1.63
N GLY A 126 -7.86 10.34 0.53
CA GLY A 126 -8.85 11.41 0.47
C GLY A 126 -10.20 10.83 0.01
N CYS A 127 -11.31 11.34 0.54
CA CYS A 127 -12.66 10.96 0.13
C CYS A 127 -13.65 12.14 0.29
N GLY A 128 -14.82 12.01 -0.34
CA GLY A 128 -15.96 12.86 -0.06
C GLY A 128 -16.73 12.37 1.16
N GLY A 129 -17.12 13.27 2.05
CA GLY A 129 -17.99 12.98 3.19
C GLY A 129 -19.46 13.13 2.80
N LEU A 130 -20.28 12.12 3.11
CA LEU A 130 -21.74 12.16 2.87
C LEU A 130 -22.55 12.39 4.16
N ARG A 131 -21.96 12.13 5.32
CA ARG A 131 -22.62 12.30 6.61
C ARG A 131 -22.67 13.78 6.98
N GLU A 132 -23.83 14.25 7.41
CA GLU A 132 -23.99 15.61 7.90
C GLU A 132 -22.98 15.93 9.02
N GLY A 133 -22.46 17.15 9.01
CA GLY A 133 -21.48 17.62 9.98
C GLY A 133 -20.02 17.30 9.63
N MET A 134 -19.76 16.46 8.62
CA MET A 134 -18.41 16.27 8.08
C MET A 134 -17.91 17.51 7.34
N ARG A 135 -16.62 17.82 7.50
CA ARG A 135 -16.00 19.04 6.92
C ARG A 135 -14.74 18.69 6.11
N PRO A 136 -14.42 19.44 5.04
CA PRO A 136 -13.14 19.30 4.35
C PRO A 136 -11.95 19.40 5.32
N GLY A 137 -10.97 18.51 5.16
CA GLY A 137 -9.79 18.42 6.02
C GLY A 137 -9.99 17.67 7.33
N GLN A 138 -11.21 17.22 7.66
CA GLN A 138 -11.46 16.42 8.85
C GLN A 138 -10.95 14.97 8.66
N PRO A 139 -10.08 14.45 9.54
CA PRO A 139 -9.73 13.04 9.55
C PRO A 139 -10.87 12.21 10.16
N VAL A 140 -11.11 11.03 9.59
CA VAL A 140 -12.16 10.10 10.03
C VAL A 140 -11.61 8.69 10.01
N LEU A 141 -11.84 7.94 11.09
CA LEU A 141 -11.52 6.51 11.14
C LEU A 141 -12.54 5.71 10.34
N ILE A 142 -12.05 4.74 9.57
CA ILE A 142 -12.88 3.80 8.82
C ILE A 142 -13.28 2.67 9.76
N SER A 143 -14.58 2.50 9.98
CA SER A 143 -15.12 1.39 10.77
C SER A 143 -15.44 0.16 9.91
N ASP A 144 -15.76 0.36 8.63
CA ASP A 144 -16.08 -0.68 7.66
C ASP A 144 -16.03 -0.12 6.23
N HIS A 145 -16.15 -0.97 5.21
CA HIS A 145 -16.23 -0.55 3.81
C HIS A 145 -17.33 -1.24 3.01
N ILE A 146 -17.65 -0.66 1.85
CA ILE A 146 -18.44 -1.30 0.81
C ILE A 146 -17.58 -1.37 -0.45
N ASN A 147 -17.25 -2.58 -0.90
CA ASN A 147 -16.52 -2.78 -2.14
C ASN A 147 -17.49 -2.77 -3.35
N LEU A 148 -17.63 -1.61 -4.00
CA LEU A 148 -18.45 -1.43 -5.21
C LEU A 148 -17.67 -1.62 -6.53
N THR A 149 -16.47 -2.18 -6.48
CA THR A 149 -15.62 -2.35 -7.68
C THR A 149 -15.94 -3.62 -8.47
N ALA A 150 -16.76 -4.51 -7.91
CA ALA A 150 -17.04 -5.84 -8.44
C ALA A 150 -15.77 -6.69 -8.72
N THR A 151 -14.67 -6.39 -8.02
CA THR A 151 -13.42 -7.14 -8.10
C THR A 151 -12.87 -7.49 -6.71
N SER A 152 -11.89 -8.40 -6.67
CA SER A 152 -11.21 -8.82 -5.45
C SER A 152 -9.72 -9.05 -5.73
N PRO A 153 -8.81 -8.61 -4.85
CA PRO A 153 -7.38 -8.94 -4.95
C PRO A 153 -7.08 -10.39 -4.53
N ILE A 154 -8.06 -11.08 -3.93
CA ILE A 154 -7.96 -12.47 -3.50
C ILE A 154 -8.40 -13.36 -4.66
N VAL A 155 -7.52 -14.26 -5.10
CA VAL A 155 -7.75 -15.20 -6.20
C VAL A 155 -7.67 -16.63 -5.67
N GLY A 156 -8.43 -17.55 -6.26
CA GLY A 156 -8.50 -18.94 -5.83
C GLY A 156 -9.49 -19.18 -4.68
N ALA A 157 -9.49 -20.40 -4.14
CA ALA A 157 -10.41 -20.83 -3.08
C ALA A 157 -9.99 -20.33 -1.68
N ASN A 158 -9.85 -19.02 -1.55
CA ASN A 158 -9.45 -18.34 -0.32
C ASN A 158 -10.66 -17.63 0.29
N PHE A 159 -11.25 -18.23 1.32
CA PHE A 159 -12.43 -17.72 2.02
C PHE A 159 -11.97 -16.89 3.22
N VAL A 160 -11.69 -15.61 2.97
CA VAL A 160 -11.21 -14.67 4.00
C VAL A 160 -12.41 -14.03 4.69
N ASP A 161 -12.47 -14.13 6.01
CA ASP A 161 -13.42 -13.39 6.84
C ASP A 161 -13.04 -11.90 6.89
N LEU A 162 -14.03 -11.03 6.72
CA LEU A 162 -13.88 -9.57 6.72
C LEU A 162 -14.70 -8.91 7.84
N THR A 163 -15.26 -9.68 8.79
CA THR A 163 -16.13 -9.18 9.87
C THR A 163 -15.50 -8.01 10.63
N ASP A 164 -14.22 -8.14 11.00
CA ASP A 164 -13.44 -7.11 11.70
C ASP A 164 -12.22 -6.68 10.88
N LEU A 165 -12.41 -6.44 9.56
CA LEU A 165 -11.33 -6.07 8.66
C LEU A 165 -10.56 -4.83 9.14
N TYR A 166 -11.27 -3.83 9.67
CA TYR A 166 -10.68 -2.68 10.32
C TYR A 166 -10.63 -2.93 11.84
N SER A 167 -9.41 -3.18 12.35
CA SER A 167 -9.19 -3.56 13.76
C SER A 167 -9.91 -2.64 14.75
N PRO A 168 -10.70 -3.18 15.71
CA PRO A 168 -11.30 -2.41 16.79
C PRO A 168 -10.32 -2.11 17.95
N ARG A 169 -9.19 -2.84 18.02
CA ARG A 169 -8.11 -2.65 18.99
C ARG A 169 -7.21 -1.48 18.61
#